data_AF-A0A9W7YL06-F1
#
_entry.id   AF-A0A9W7YL06-F1
#
_cell.length_a   1.000
_cell.length_b   1.000
_cell.length_c   1.000
_cell.angle_alpha   90.00
_cell.angle_beta   90.00
_cell.angle_gamma   90.00
#
_symmetry.space_group_name_H-M   'P 1'
#
loop_
_entity.id
_entity.type
_entity.pdbx_description
1 polymer ?
#
loop_
_entity_poly.entity_id
_entity_poly.type
_entity_poly.pdbx_seq_one_letter_code
_entity_poly.pdbx_strand_id
1 'polypeptide(L)'
;MVDVAASMGWMQPALAAMELAQMTVQAVWEGRDPLVKQVPHLGTNTMLPICQNMNVETVFDVIDMEDTARSSLLKDMPPRHIADIAAYVNRYPNIEVEHEITDADQITAGELVYIRVSLDRDWDDDSDNVPGPVIAPFFPYSRTEGWWLVVGDPRTQTLLVVKRVSVGRHLDTRVEFMAPEREGPCKLKMFLMCDAYLGCDQEFDVEINVLQGDDEASEMDED
;
A
#
# COMPACT_ATOMS: atom_id res chain seq x y z
N MET A 1 -11.98 -8.72 9.23
CA MET A 1 -10.74 -9.14 9.93
C MET A 1 -9.84 -7.94 10.16
N VAL A 2 -9.46 -7.21 9.10
CA VAL A 2 -8.72 -5.93 9.20
C VAL A 2 -9.31 -5.01 10.26
N ASP A 3 -10.60 -4.68 10.18
CA ASP A 3 -11.23 -3.74 11.11
C ASP A 3 -11.23 -4.23 12.58
N VAL A 4 -11.27 -5.54 12.79
CA VAL A 4 -11.21 -6.14 14.14
C VAL A 4 -9.80 -6.04 14.69
N ALA A 5 -8.78 -6.43 13.91
CA ALA A 5 -7.38 -6.30 14.31
C ALA A 5 -7.01 -4.82 14.56
N ALA A 6 -7.51 -3.92 13.72
CA ALA A 6 -7.31 -2.48 13.87
C ALA A 6 -7.97 -1.94 15.14
N SER A 7 -9.21 -2.34 15.44
CA SER A 7 -9.90 -1.95 16.68
C SER A 7 -9.21 -2.45 17.95
N MET A 8 -8.47 -3.55 17.85
CA MET A 8 -7.67 -4.11 18.95
C MET A 8 -6.24 -3.56 18.99
N GLY A 9 -5.85 -2.69 18.04
CA GLY A 9 -4.50 -2.14 17.95
C GLY A 9 -3.44 -3.16 17.54
N TRP A 10 -3.80 -4.25 16.86
CA TRP A 10 -2.86 -5.31 16.46
C TRP A 10 -2.30 -5.06 15.06
N MET A 11 -1.03 -4.65 14.98
CA MET A 11 -0.39 -4.25 13.72
C MET A 11 -0.18 -5.43 12.75
N GLN A 12 0.63 -6.41 13.14
CA GLN A 12 0.93 -7.57 12.28
C GLN A 12 -0.33 -8.31 11.79
N PRO A 13 -1.31 -8.65 12.66
CA PRO A 13 -2.55 -9.27 12.19
C PRO A 13 -3.37 -8.41 11.23
N ALA A 14 -3.34 -7.08 11.38
CA ALA A 14 -4.03 -6.19 10.45
C ALA A 14 -3.34 -6.16 9.09
N LEU A 15 -2.00 -6.02 9.06
CA LEU A 15 -1.21 -6.02 7.82
C LEU A 15 -1.34 -7.36 7.07
N ALA A 16 -1.18 -8.49 7.77
CA ALA A 16 -1.38 -9.81 7.19
C ALA A 16 -2.81 -10.03 6.66
N ALA A 17 -3.82 -9.39 7.28
CA ALA A 17 -5.18 -9.42 6.78
C ALA A 17 -5.36 -8.60 5.48
N MET A 18 -4.58 -7.53 5.30
CA MET A 18 -4.56 -6.72 4.07
C MET A 18 -3.85 -7.48 2.94
N GLU A 19 -2.67 -8.05 3.20
CA GLU A 19 -1.94 -8.91 2.26
C GLU A 19 -2.80 -10.09 1.80
N LEU A 20 -3.49 -10.77 2.74
CA LEU A 20 -4.40 -11.87 2.42
C LEU A 20 -5.54 -11.43 1.48
N ALA A 21 -6.01 -10.19 1.59
CA ALA A 21 -7.03 -9.66 0.69
C ALA A 21 -6.49 -9.59 -0.75
N GLN A 22 -5.27 -9.04 -0.94
CA GLN A 22 -4.61 -8.98 -2.23
C GLN A 22 -4.38 -10.39 -2.82
N MET A 23 -3.83 -11.31 -2.01
CA MET A 23 -3.58 -12.70 -2.39
C MET A 23 -4.85 -13.42 -2.84
N THR A 24 -5.97 -13.17 -2.16
CA THR A 24 -7.27 -13.74 -2.52
C THR A 24 -7.81 -13.17 -3.82
N VAL A 25 -7.63 -11.87 -4.05
CA VAL A 25 -8.07 -11.20 -5.29
C VAL A 25 -7.26 -11.70 -6.48
N GLN A 26 -5.94 -11.78 -6.36
CA GLN A 26 -5.06 -12.13 -7.48
C GLN A 26 -4.81 -13.63 -7.63
N ALA A 27 -5.23 -14.44 -6.65
CA ALA A 27 -4.97 -15.87 -6.57
C ALA A 27 -3.47 -16.23 -6.60
N VAL A 28 -2.66 -15.43 -5.90
CA VAL A 28 -1.20 -15.56 -5.78
C VAL A 28 -0.80 -15.59 -4.31
N TRP A 29 0.18 -16.42 -3.94
CA TRP A 29 0.72 -16.47 -2.58
C TRP A 29 2.05 -15.73 -2.49
N GLU A 30 2.11 -14.63 -1.74
CA GLU A 30 3.35 -13.92 -1.44
C GLU A 30 4.40 -14.84 -0.78
N GLY A 31 5.68 -14.64 -1.11
CA GLY A 31 6.80 -15.43 -0.60
C GLY A 31 6.90 -16.86 -1.17
N ARG A 32 5.90 -17.33 -1.91
CA ARG A 32 5.90 -18.64 -2.58
C ARG A 32 5.87 -18.52 -4.10
N ASP A 33 4.98 -17.68 -4.61
CA ASP A 33 4.80 -17.44 -6.03
C ASP A 33 5.52 -16.14 -6.43
N PRO A 34 6.12 -16.07 -7.64
CA PRO A 34 6.60 -14.80 -8.16
C PRO A 34 5.41 -13.87 -8.45
N LEU A 35 5.52 -12.60 -8.11
CA LEU A 35 4.44 -11.62 -8.21
C LEU A 35 4.04 -11.33 -9.67
N VAL A 36 4.91 -11.61 -10.65
CA VAL A 36 4.59 -11.57 -12.08
C VAL A 36 3.45 -12.53 -12.46
N LYS A 37 3.17 -13.55 -11.61
CA LYS A 37 2.06 -14.49 -11.81
C LYS A 37 0.69 -13.81 -11.82
N GLN A 38 0.58 -12.61 -11.24
CA GLN A 38 -0.65 -11.81 -11.28
C GLN A 38 -0.94 -11.29 -12.70
N VAL A 39 0.09 -11.11 -13.53
CA VAL A 39 -0.03 -10.64 -14.91
C VAL A 39 -0.64 -11.74 -15.79
N PRO A 40 -1.72 -11.45 -16.55
CA PRO A 40 -2.34 -12.42 -17.44
C PRO A 40 -1.32 -13.10 -18.35
N HIS A 41 -1.49 -14.41 -18.56
CA HIS A 41 -0.65 -15.26 -19.43
C HIS A 41 0.80 -15.49 -18.96
N LEU A 42 1.39 -14.60 -18.15
CA LEU A 42 2.75 -14.75 -17.62
C LEU A 42 2.83 -15.73 -16.45
N GLY A 43 1.73 -15.94 -15.72
CA GLY A 43 1.62 -16.92 -14.64
C GLY A 43 1.48 -18.40 -15.05
N THR A 44 1.65 -18.73 -16.34
CA THR A 44 1.49 -20.10 -16.84
C THR A 44 2.74 -20.95 -16.62
N ASN A 45 2.59 -22.28 -16.51
CA ASN A 45 3.71 -23.21 -16.34
C ASN A 45 4.77 -23.13 -17.46
N THR A 46 4.40 -22.60 -18.63
CA THR A 46 5.31 -22.38 -19.76
C THR A 46 6.04 -21.05 -19.67
N MET A 47 5.38 -19.99 -19.18
CA MET A 47 5.95 -18.64 -19.13
C MET A 47 6.78 -18.38 -17.87
N LEU A 48 6.38 -18.92 -16.71
CA LEU A 48 7.08 -18.70 -15.45
C LEU A 48 8.58 -19.02 -15.50
N PRO A 49 9.05 -20.16 -16.06
CA PRO A 49 10.48 -20.43 -16.18
C PRO A 49 11.21 -19.43 -17.10
N ILE A 50 10.53 -18.90 -18.12
CA ILE A 50 11.10 -17.90 -19.04
C ILE A 50 11.27 -16.57 -18.30
N CYS A 51 10.25 -16.12 -17.57
CA CYS A 51 10.33 -14.93 -16.73
C CYS A 51 11.47 -15.03 -15.71
N GLN A 52 11.58 -16.16 -15.01
CA GLN A 52 12.65 -16.42 -14.05
C GLN A 52 14.05 -16.37 -14.69
N ASN A 53 14.24 -17.00 -15.85
CA ASN A 53 15.52 -16.95 -16.57
C ASN A 53 15.89 -15.53 -17.03
N MET A 54 14.90 -14.66 -17.20
CA MET A 54 15.07 -13.24 -17.53
C MET A 54 15.09 -12.33 -16.30
N ASN A 55 15.05 -12.90 -15.08
CA ASN A 55 15.01 -12.17 -13.82
C ASN A 55 13.79 -11.23 -13.70
N VAL A 56 12.64 -11.68 -14.20
CA VAL A 56 11.36 -10.97 -14.13
C VAL A 56 10.50 -11.67 -13.07
N GLU A 57 10.40 -11.08 -11.87
CA GLU A 57 9.70 -11.67 -10.73
C GLU A 57 8.49 -10.86 -10.29
N THR A 58 8.46 -9.56 -10.57
CA THR A 58 7.41 -8.62 -10.17
C THR A 58 6.69 -7.99 -11.36
N VAL A 59 5.60 -7.26 -11.10
CA VAL A 59 4.91 -6.50 -12.15
C VAL A 59 5.77 -5.30 -12.59
N PHE A 60 6.50 -4.67 -11.66
CA PHE A 60 7.43 -3.60 -11.97
C PHE A 60 8.57 -4.06 -12.89
N ASP A 61 9.10 -5.28 -12.71
CA ASP A 61 10.10 -5.82 -13.64
C ASP A 61 9.57 -5.94 -15.08
N VAL A 62 8.25 -6.10 -15.26
CA VAL A 62 7.61 -6.10 -16.59
C VAL A 62 7.46 -4.68 -17.14
N ILE A 63 7.11 -3.72 -16.28
CA ILE A 63 6.99 -2.30 -16.61
C ILE A 63 8.35 -1.75 -17.07
N ASP A 64 9.38 -1.99 -16.27
CA ASP A 64 10.73 -1.43 -16.44
C ASP A 64 11.57 -2.21 -17.48
N MET A 65 11.01 -3.28 -18.05
CA MET A 65 11.70 -4.11 -19.02
C MET A 65 12.02 -3.33 -20.29
N GLU A 66 13.28 -3.39 -20.73
CA GLU A 66 13.69 -2.83 -22.01
C GLU A 66 12.92 -3.44 -23.18
N ASP A 67 12.69 -2.64 -24.22
CA ASP A 67 11.93 -3.02 -25.42
C ASP A 67 12.45 -4.31 -26.08
N THR A 68 13.77 -4.53 -26.07
CA THR A 68 14.40 -5.72 -26.66
C THR A 68 14.08 -6.99 -25.87
N ALA A 69 14.20 -6.93 -24.54
CA ALA A 69 13.86 -8.01 -23.62
C ALA A 69 12.34 -8.28 -23.66
N ARG A 70 11.52 -7.23 -23.63
CA ARG A 70 10.06 -7.34 -23.74
C ARG A 70 9.64 -7.99 -25.05
N SER A 71 10.24 -7.60 -26.17
CA SER A 71 9.98 -8.24 -27.47
C SER A 71 10.37 -9.71 -27.48
N SER A 72 11.44 -10.10 -26.77
CA SER A 72 11.85 -11.50 -26.63
C SER A 72 10.88 -12.30 -25.78
N LEU A 73 10.43 -11.75 -24.64
CA LEU A 73 9.47 -12.39 -23.74
C LEU A 73 8.12 -12.61 -24.43
N LEU A 74 7.67 -11.64 -25.23
CA LEU A 74 6.33 -11.63 -25.83
C LEU A 74 6.27 -12.26 -27.23
N LYS A 75 7.41 -12.69 -27.80
CA LYS A 75 7.56 -13.05 -29.22
C LYS A 75 6.56 -14.09 -29.74
N ASP A 76 6.29 -15.13 -28.96
CA ASP A 76 5.46 -16.26 -29.37
C ASP A 76 4.01 -16.15 -28.87
N MET A 77 3.62 -14.97 -28.34
CA MET A 77 2.27 -14.76 -27.83
C MET A 77 1.30 -14.22 -28.89
N PRO A 78 0.03 -14.67 -28.87
CA PRO A 78 -1.01 -14.08 -29.68
C PRO A 78 -1.18 -12.58 -29.38
N PRO A 79 -1.53 -11.73 -30.38
CA PRO A 79 -1.74 -10.30 -30.16
C PRO A 79 -2.76 -9.97 -29.06
N ARG A 80 -3.76 -10.84 -28.85
CA ARG A 80 -4.74 -10.69 -27.76
C ARG A 80 -4.10 -10.81 -26.38
N HIS A 81 -3.18 -11.76 -26.19
CA HIS A 81 -2.51 -11.95 -24.90
C HIS A 81 -1.58 -10.78 -24.59
N ILE A 82 -0.89 -10.26 -25.61
CA ILE A 82 -0.06 -9.05 -25.49
C ILE A 82 -0.93 -7.85 -25.06
N ALA A 83 -2.12 -7.70 -25.65
CA ALA A 83 -3.05 -6.66 -25.26
C ALA A 83 -3.56 -6.82 -23.81
N ASP A 84 -3.85 -8.05 -23.37
CA ASP A 84 -4.24 -8.31 -21.98
C ASP A 84 -3.12 -7.98 -20.98
N ILE A 85 -1.88 -8.31 -21.31
CA ILE A 85 -0.69 -7.96 -20.51
C ILE A 85 -0.54 -6.45 -20.43
N ALA A 86 -0.59 -5.74 -21.57
CA ALA A 86 -0.48 -4.29 -21.60
C ALA A 86 -1.61 -3.62 -20.80
N ALA A 87 -2.84 -4.11 -20.92
CA ALA A 87 -3.97 -3.61 -20.14
C ALA A 87 -3.78 -3.82 -18.64
N TYR A 88 -3.21 -4.95 -18.21
CA TYR A 88 -2.89 -5.21 -16.81
C TYR A 88 -1.80 -4.27 -16.30
N VAL A 89 -0.70 -4.17 -17.03
CA VAL A 89 0.45 -3.34 -16.67
C VAL A 89 0.05 -1.86 -16.57
N ASN A 90 -0.71 -1.34 -17.53
CA ASN A 90 -1.19 0.05 -17.51
C ASN A 90 -2.23 0.32 -16.40
N ARG A 91 -2.87 -0.74 -15.88
CA ARG A 91 -3.83 -0.63 -14.76
C ARG A 91 -3.15 -0.80 -13.41
N TYR A 92 -1.98 -1.44 -13.38
CA TYR A 92 -1.29 -1.76 -12.15
C TYR A 92 -0.92 -0.46 -11.41
N PRO A 93 -1.12 -0.37 -10.09
CA PRO A 93 -0.97 0.90 -9.41
C PRO A 93 0.49 1.34 -9.32
N ASN A 94 0.73 2.59 -9.71
CA ASN A 94 1.94 3.34 -9.39
C ASN A 94 1.49 4.65 -8.71
N ILE A 95 1.70 4.76 -7.40
CA ILE A 95 1.23 5.89 -6.59
C ILE A 95 2.43 6.52 -5.92
N GLU A 96 2.68 7.80 -6.20
CA GLU A 96 3.60 8.62 -5.46
C GLU A 96 2.92 9.10 -4.17
N VAL A 97 3.64 9.01 -3.05
CA VAL A 97 3.13 9.33 -1.72
C VAL A 97 3.99 10.43 -1.11
N GLU A 98 3.39 11.58 -0.87
CA GLU A 98 3.99 12.63 -0.06
C GLU A 98 3.29 12.66 1.30
N HIS A 99 4.04 12.90 2.37
CA HIS A 99 3.46 13.01 3.70
C HIS A 99 4.18 14.05 4.56
N GLU A 100 3.40 14.72 5.41
CA GLU A 100 3.88 15.76 6.31
C GLU A 100 3.15 15.68 7.64
N ILE A 101 3.91 15.72 8.74
CA ILE A 101 3.37 15.77 10.10
C ILE A 101 3.05 17.23 10.42
N THR A 102 1.80 17.51 10.77
CA THR A 102 1.38 18.86 11.16
C THR A 102 1.95 19.19 12.55
N ASP A 103 2.55 20.36 12.70
CA ASP A 103 3.12 20.89 13.96
C ASP A 103 4.06 19.88 14.66
N ALA A 104 4.94 19.25 13.89
CA ALA A 104 5.79 18.13 14.34
C ALA A 104 6.71 18.45 15.55
N ASP A 105 7.00 19.72 15.79
CA ASP A 105 7.82 20.21 16.89
C ASP A 105 7.03 20.50 18.18
N GLN A 106 5.69 20.45 18.13
CA GLN A 106 4.79 20.83 19.23
C GLN A 106 3.92 19.68 19.73
N ILE A 107 4.20 18.44 19.32
CA ILE A 107 3.40 17.27 19.71
C ILE A 107 3.57 16.99 21.21
N THR A 108 2.48 17.06 21.97
CA THR A 108 2.45 16.71 23.40
C THR A 108 1.89 15.30 23.63
N ALA A 109 2.24 14.70 24.77
CA ALA A 109 1.73 13.38 25.16
C ALA A 109 0.18 13.37 25.21
N GLY A 110 -0.44 12.35 24.61
CA GLY A 110 -1.90 12.21 24.58
C GLY A 110 -2.63 13.17 23.64
N GLU A 111 -1.93 13.97 22.83
CA GLU A 111 -2.56 14.86 21.84
C GLU A 111 -2.86 14.15 20.51
N LEU A 112 -3.80 14.68 19.73
CA LEU A 112 -4.03 14.21 18.35
C LEU A 112 -2.91 14.68 17.42
N VAL A 113 -2.19 13.72 16.83
CA VAL A 113 -1.22 13.94 15.77
C VAL A 113 -1.91 13.83 14.42
N TYR A 114 -1.62 14.74 13.50
CA TYR A 114 -2.12 14.73 12.13
C TYR A 114 -0.99 14.53 11.13
N ILE A 115 -1.14 13.54 10.24
CA ILE A 115 -0.28 13.38 9.07
C ILE A 115 -1.12 13.72 7.84
N ARG A 116 -0.72 14.76 7.11
CA ARG A 116 -1.25 15.06 5.78
C ARG A 116 -0.58 14.13 4.79
N VAL A 117 -1.35 13.59 3.86
CA VAL A 117 -0.88 12.63 2.87
C VAL A 117 -1.43 13.06 1.51
N SER A 118 -0.54 13.28 0.54
CA SER A 118 -0.88 13.41 -0.87
C SER A 118 -0.60 12.09 -1.55
N LEU A 119 -1.57 11.61 -2.32
CA LEU A 119 -1.47 10.38 -3.11
C LEU A 119 -1.67 10.74 -4.58
N ASP A 120 -0.61 10.64 -5.36
CA ASP A 120 -0.59 11.00 -6.78
C ASP A 120 -0.36 9.76 -7.62
N ARG A 121 -1.36 9.37 -8.43
CA ARG A 121 -1.20 8.24 -9.33
C ARG A 121 -0.38 8.69 -10.53
N ASP A 122 0.78 8.06 -10.72
CA ASP A 122 1.61 8.27 -11.89
C ASP A 122 0.91 7.68 -13.12
N TRP A 123 0.54 8.55 -14.05
CA TRP A 123 -0.30 8.25 -15.18
C TRP A 123 0.12 9.05 -16.39
N ASP A 124 0.07 8.39 -17.56
CA ASP A 124 0.18 9.09 -18.82
C ASP A 124 -1.01 10.05 -18.99
N ASP A 125 -0.68 11.34 -19.02
CA ASP A 125 -1.62 12.48 -19.15
C ASP A 125 -2.55 12.38 -20.37
N ASP A 126 -2.18 11.57 -21.37
CA ASP A 126 -2.93 11.37 -22.61
C ASP A 126 -4.11 10.38 -22.48
N SER A 127 -4.33 9.79 -21.30
CA SER A 127 -5.45 8.88 -21.06
C SER A 127 -6.56 9.51 -20.19
N ASP A 128 -7.68 9.89 -20.80
CA ASP A 128 -8.92 10.30 -20.10
C ASP A 128 -9.55 9.17 -19.24
N ASN A 129 -8.88 8.03 -19.11
CA ASN A 129 -9.44 6.82 -18.50
C ASN A 129 -9.17 6.78 -17.00
N VAL A 130 -10.19 7.12 -16.20
CA VAL A 130 -10.35 6.67 -14.80
C VAL A 130 -9.93 5.20 -14.68
N PRO A 131 -9.22 4.74 -13.60
CA PRO A 131 -8.80 3.36 -13.54
C PRO A 131 -10.07 2.52 -13.54
N GLY A 132 -10.22 1.68 -14.58
CA GLY A 132 -11.32 0.73 -14.62
C GLY A 132 -11.21 -0.26 -13.44
N PRO A 133 -12.16 -1.19 -13.31
CA PRO A 133 -12.12 -2.17 -12.23
C PRO A 133 -10.80 -2.95 -12.21
N VAL A 134 -10.46 -3.46 -11.03
CA VAL A 134 -9.31 -4.34 -10.81
C VAL A 134 -9.35 -5.48 -11.81
N ILE A 135 -8.23 -5.73 -12.48
CA ILE A 135 -8.06 -6.89 -13.35
C ILE A 135 -7.65 -8.07 -12.48
N ALA A 136 -8.61 -8.94 -12.19
CA ALA A 136 -8.43 -10.14 -11.36
C ALA A 136 -9.17 -11.32 -12.02
N PRO A 137 -8.55 -12.02 -12.99
CA PRO A 137 -9.24 -13.02 -13.83
C PRO A 137 -9.83 -14.22 -13.07
N PHE A 138 -9.28 -14.52 -11.88
CA PHE A 138 -9.72 -15.64 -11.05
C PHE A 138 -10.69 -15.22 -9.94
N PHE A 139 -10.96 -13.93 -9.79
CA PHE A 139 -11.90 -13.42 -8.80
C PHE A 139 -13.31 -13.30 -9.42
N PRO A 140 -14.36 -13.83 -8.79
CA PRO A 140 -15.67 -14.00 -9.43
C PRO A 140 -16.48 -12.70 -9.63
N TYR A 141 -16.07 -11.60 -9.01
CA TYR A 141 -16.81 -10.33 -9.02
C TYR A 141 -15.94 -9.18 -9.48
N SER A 142 -16.55 -8.19 -10.13
CA SER A 142 -15.86 -6.92 -10.40
C SER A 142 -15.60 -6.18 -9.09
N ARG A 143 -14.40 -5.62 -8.93
CA ARG A 143 -14.00 -4.82 -7.76
C ARG A 143 -13.38 -3.51 -8.20
N THR A 144 -13.62 -2.48 -7.41
CA THR A 144 -12.85 -1.23 -7.45
C THR A 144 -11.62 -1.38 -6.57
N GLU A 145 -10.52 -0.78 -7.00
CA GLU A 145 -9.29 -0.71 -6.23
C GLU A 145 -9.50 0.16 -4.98
N GLY A 146 -9.04 -0.34 -3.82
CA GLY A 146 -9.06 0.37 -2.55
C GLY A 146 -7.71 0.30 -1.85
N TRP A 147 -7.49 1.24 -0.94
CA TRP A 147 -6.24 1.38 -0.20
C TRP A 147 -6.49 1.57 1.30
N TRP A 148 -5.53 1.14 2.09
CA TRP A 148 -5.42 1.48 3.50
C TRP A 148 -4.20 2.36 3.73
N LEU A 149 -4.42 3.51 4.37
CA LEU A 149 -3.37 4.25 5.06
C LEU A 149 -3.31 3.74 6.50
N VAL A 150 -2.16 3.23 6.91
CA VAL A 150 -1.95 2.61 8.21
C VAL A 150 -0.80 3.32 8.91
N VAL A 151 -0.93 3.59 10.21
CA VAL A 151 0.20 4.04 11.03
C VAL A 151 0.34 3.11 12.24
N GLY A 152 1.56 2.72 12.57
CA GLY A 152 1.84 1.84 13.72
C GLY A 152 3.23 2.02 14.31
N ASP A 153 3.41 1.55 15.54
CA ASP A 153 4.71 1.41 16.21
C ASP A 153 5.24 -0.02 15.97
N PRO A 154 6.30 -0.19 15.14
CA PRO A 154 6.86 -1.50 14.84
C PRO A 154 7.57 -2.15 16.04
N ARG A 155 8.01 -1.38 17.03
CA ARG A 155 8.68 -1.89 18.24
C ARG A 155 7.68 -2.55 19.17
N THR A 156 6.50 -1.96 19.35
CA THR A 156 5.45 -2.51 20.21
C THR A 156 4.43 -3.36 19.46
N GLN A 157 4.53 -3.40 18.12
CA GLN A 157 3.55 -4.06 17.25
C GLN A 157 2.13 -3.51 17.43
N THR A 158 2.04 -2.22 17.75
CA THR A 158 0.78 -1.52 18.00
C THR A 158 0.35 -0.76 16.77
N LEU A 159 -0.89 -1.00 16.34
CA LEU A 159 -1.53 -0.25 15.28
C LEU A 159 -2.21 0.98 15.87
N LEU A 160 -1.88 2.15 15.35
CA LEU A 160 -2.37 3.44 15.85
C LEU A 160 -3.60 3.91 15.09
N VAL A 161 -3.58 3.79 13.76
CA VAL A 161 -4.73 4.16 12.91
C VAL A 161 -4.73 3.35 11.61
N VAL A 162 -5.94 3.07 11.12
CA VAL A 162 -6.21 2.56 9.77
C VAL A 162 -7.30 3.42 9.14
N LYS A 163 -7.04 3.95 7.95
CA LYS A 163 -7.99 4.71 7.15
C LYS A 163 -8.13 4.09 5.76
N ARG A 164 -9.36 3.76 5.35
CA ARG A 164 -9.64 3.34 3.97
C ARG A 164 -9.76 4.55 3.05
N VAL A 165 -9.12 4.49 1.89
CA VAL A 165 -9.17 5.51 0.85
C VAL A 165 -9.31 4.89 -0.54
N SER A 166 -9.81 5.68 -1.48
CA SER A 166 -9.84 5.32 -2.91
C SER A 166 -9.10 6.40 -3.67
N VAL A 167 -8.03 6.01 -4.36
CA VAL A 167 -7.15 6.96 -5.06
C VAL A 167 -7.57 7.02 -6.52
N GLY A 168 -8.05 8.18 -6.94
CA GLY A 168 -8.29 8.50 -8.35
C GLY A 168 -6.97 8.84 -9.05
N ARG A 169 -6.93 10.01 -9.69
CA ARG A 169 -5.69 10.60 -10.22
C ARG A 169 -4.83 11.21 -9.11
N HIS A 170 -5.47 11.95 -8.20
CA HIS A 170 -4.83 12.59 -7.06
C HIS A 170 -5.80 12.54 -5.87
N LEU A 171 -5.28 12.42 -4.66
CA LEU A 171 -6.03 12.49 -3.42
C LEU A 171 -5.20 13.13 -2.30
N ASP A 172 -5.61 14.33 -1.88
CA ASP A 172 -5.22 14.89 -0.60
C ASP A 172 -6.08 14.34 0.54
N THR A 173 -5.42 13.83 1.59
CA THR A 173 -6.11 13.35 2.77
C THR A 173 -5.28 13.53 4.04
N ARG A 174 -5.85 13.17 5.19
CA ARG A 174 -5.13 13.13 6.46
C ARG A 174 -5.43 11.86 7.25
N VAL A 175 -4.45 11.38 8.00
CA VAL A 175 -4.66 10.39 9.06
C VAL A 175 -4.37 11.04 10.42
N GLU A 176 -5.11 10.62 11.43
CA GLU A 176 -5.03 11.17 12.78
C GLU A 176 -4.95 10.04 13.80
N PHE A 177 -4.08 10.18 14.80
CA PHE A 177 -3.89 9.21 15.88
C PHE A 177 -3.44 9.92 17.15
N MET A 178 -3.60 9.26 18.30
CA MET A 178 -3.17 9.79 19.59
C MET A 178 -1.66 9.63 19.76
N ALA A 179 -0.96 10.70 20.14
CA ALA A 179 0.45 10.66 20.51
C ALA A 179 0.67 9.68 21.67
N PRO A 180 1.78 8.92 21.68
CA PRO A 180 2.13 8.08 22.82
C PRO A 180 2.19 8.88 24.13
N GLU A 181 1.77 8.27 25.23
CA GLU A 181 1.91 8.86 26.58
C GLU A 181 3.37 9.02 27.00
N ARG A 182 4.29 8.30 26.36
CA ARG A 182 5.71 8.33 26.67
C ARG A 182 6.40 9.43 25.89
N GLU A 183 6.98 10.37 26.62
CA GLU A 183 7.83 11.42 26.08
C GLU A 183 9.05 10.90 25.31
N GLY A 184 9.54 11.77 24.42
CA GLY A 184 10.74 11.59 23.63
C GLY A 184 10.49 11.07 22.21
N PRO A 185 11.57 10.69 21.51
CA PRO A 185 11.50 10.28 20.12
C PRO A 185 10.77 8.94 19.97
N CYS A 186 9.81 8.92 19.06
CA CYS A 186 9.03 7.75 18.67
C CYS A 186 9.21 7.51 17.17
N LYS A 187 9.69 6.30 16.84
CA LYS A 187 9.85 5.84 15.47
C LYS A 187 8.63 5.02 15.09
N LEU A 188 7.80 5.59 14.23
CA LEU A 188 6.59 4.98 13.70
C LEU A 188 6.81 4.60 12.24
N LYS A 189 5.89 3.82 11.70
CA LYS A 189 5.81 3.53 10.27
C LYS A 189 4.43 3.84 9.75
N MET A 190 4.38 4.48 8.58
CA MET A 190 3.18 4.63 7.79
C MET A 190 3.22 3.65 6.60
N PHE A 191 2.10 3.01 6.32
CA PHE A 191 1.95 2.10 5.19
C PHE A 191 0.82 2.56 4.29
N LEU A 192 1.04 2.47 2.99
CA LEU A 192 0.00 2.50 1.98
C LEU A 192 -0.16 1.06 1.45
N MET A 193 -1.28 0.42 1.79
CA MET A 193 -1.54 -0.99 1.45
C MET A 193 -2.69 -1.10 0.45
N CYS A 194 -2.49 -1.77 -0.68
CA CYS A 194 -3.53 -2.06 -1.66
C CYS A 194 -4.47 -3.17 -1.14
N ASP A 195 -5.72 -3.20 -1.59
CA ASP A 195 -6.66 -4.28 -1.27
C ASP A 195 -6.84 -5.31 -2.39
N ALA A 196 -6.09 -5.15 -3.48
CA ALA A 196 -6.36 -5.81 -4.75
C ALA A 196 -5.13 -6.29 -5.51
N TYR A 197 -4.00 -5.61 -5.43
CA TYR A 197 -2.77 -5.94 -6.14
C TYR A 197 -1.63 -6.18 -5.14
N LEU A 198 -0.78 -7.17 -5.39
CA LEU A 198 0.41 -7.42 -4.58
C LEU A 198 1.63 -6.73 -5.19
N GLY A 199 2.51 -6.22 -4.33
CA GLY A 199 3.80 -5.65 -4.73
C GLY A 199 3.75 -4.16 -5.07
N CYS A 200 2.67 -3.46 -4.72
CA CYS A 200 2.53 -2.00 -4.83
C CYS A 200 2.35 -1.32 -3.47
N ASP A 201 2.49 -2.09 -2.39
CA ASP A 201 2.47 -1.56 -1.02
C ASP A 201 3.74 -0.77 -0.74
N GLN A 202 3.61 0.30 0.03
CA GLN A 202 4.71 1.21 0.35
C GLN A 202 4.78 1.46 1.86
N GLU A 203 6.01 1.60 2.35
CA GLU A 203 6.32 1.79 3.77
C GLU A 203 7.20 3.05 3.94
N PHE A 204 6.84 3.90 4.90
CA PHE A 204 7.51 5.16 5.18
C PHE A 204 7.84 5.25 6.67
N ASP A 205 9.08 5.63 6.99
CA ASP A 205 9.46 5.94 8.36
C ASP A 205 8.86 7.31 8.77
N VAL A 206 8.15 7.32 9.89
CA VAL A 206 7.53 8.52 10.45
C VAL A 206 8.09 8.72 11.85
N GLU A 207 8.90 9.74 12.06
CA GLU A 207 9.48 10.04 13.37
C GLU A 207 8.78 11.26 13.98
N ILE A 208 8.32 11.10 15.23
CA ILE A 208 7.78 12.20 16.04
C ILE A 208 8.58 12.34 17.33
N ASN A 209 8.63 13.54 17.89
CA ASN A 209 9.18 13.78 19.21
C ASN A 209 8.08 14.26 20.14
N VAL A 210 7.69 13.41 21.09
CA VAL A 210 6.61 13.72 22.04
C VAL A 210 7.18 14.53 23.19
N LEU A 211 6.59 15.69 23.46
CA LEU A 211 6.92 16.57 24.56
C LEU A 211 6.09 16.21 25.81
N GLN A 212 6.61 16.59 26.98
CA GLN A 212 5.87 16.52 28.24
C GLN A 212 4.58 17.35 28.11
N GLY A 213 3.43 16.74 28.43
CA GLY A 213 2.18 17.49 28.52
C GLY A 213 2.22 18.43 29.73
N ASP A 214 1.60 19.60 29.62
CA ASP A 214 1.46 20.51 30.75
C ASP A 214 0.51 19.87 31.79
N ASP A 215 1.07 19.37 32.91
CA ASP A 215 0.34 18.88 34.08
C ASP A 215 -0.35 20.06 34.81
N GLU A 216 -1.31 20.76 34.19
CA GLU A 216 -2.07 21.85 34.84
C GLU A 216 -3.33 21.38 35.60
N ALA A 217 -3.47 20.09 35.93
CA ALA A 217 -4.71 19.54 36.49
C ALA A 217 -4.60 18.81 37.84
N SER A 218 -3.54 19.03 38.65
CA SER A 218 -3.42 18.35 39.96
C SER A 218 -3.11 19.24 41.18
N GLU A 219 -3.33 20.56 41.12
CA GLU A 219 -3.25 21.44 42.30
C GLU A 219 -4.53 22.29 42.49
N MET A 220 -5.71 21.66 42.58
CA MET A 220 -6.89 22.29 43.18
C MET A 220 -7.74 21.23 43.87
N ASP A 221 -7.35 20.82 45.08
CA ASP A 221 -8.25 20.30 46.13
C ASP A 221 -7.47 20.11 47.44
N GLU A 222 -6.91 21.20 47.98
CA GLU A 222 -6.65 21.34 49.42
C GLU A 222 -7.08 22.76 49.84
N ASP A 223 -8.34 22.89 50.26
CA ASP A 223 -8.80 23.78 51.36
C ASP A 223 -10.26 23.47 51.76
#